data_AF-A0A1Y1SY40-F1
#
_entry.id   AF-A0A1Y1SY40-F1
#
_cell.length_a   1.000
_cell.length_b   1.000
_cell.length_c   1.000
_cell.angle_alpha   90.00
_cell.angle_beta   90.00
_cell.angle_gamma   90.00
#
_symmetry.space_group_name_H-M   'P 1'
#
loop_
_entity.id
_entity.type
_entity.pdbx_description
1 polymer ?
#
loop_
_entity_poly.entity_id
_entity_poly.type
_entity_poly.pdbx_seq_one_letter_code
_entity_poly.pdbx_strand_id
1 'polypeptide(L)'
;MIKKFALSIFVIFVISCSTSEQEDNSIPSYTGYYKITSFESSKAVDLDNDGTSNTDLSKETGFFFPNSIYEIEIRPMIDQQNYAKLISFSFPEASLNFYDAEKTDYNLDYIDASFGTSYKELDGHLVLKQNDFDPFGTIENFELDNNKEDQIHLTLYKDYYNFESDSWEELKIEADYKKIDL
;
A
#
# COMPACT_ATOMS: atom_id res chain seq x y z
N MET A 1 40.86 33.09 65.36
CA MET A 1 39.95 33.08 64.20
C MET A 1 39.62 31.65 63.83
N ILE A 2 38.33 31.36 63.82
CA ILE A 2 37.57 30.24 63.22
C ILE A 2 38.30 29.59 62.02
N LYS A 3 38.45 28.26 61.90
CA LYS A 3 37.35 27.34 61.50
C LYS A 3 37.73 25.86 61.75
N LYS A 4 36.80 25.14 62.37
CA LYS A 4 36.67 23.67 62.34
C LYS A 4 36.01 23.22 61.02
N PHE A 5 35.94 21.90 60.87
CA PHE A 5 34.99 21.08 60.12
C PHE A 5 35.45 20.56 58.75
N ALA A 6 35.85 19.28 58.80
CA ALA A 6 35.70 18.33 57.71
C ALA A 6 34.24 18.26 57.25
N LEU A 7 33.99 18.17 55.95
CA LEU A 7 32.81 17.46 55.46
C LEU A 7 33.10 16.89 54.07
N SER A 8 33.20 15.57 54.07
CA SER A 8 33.09 14.70 52.91
C SER A 8 31.78 15.01 52.17
N ILE A 9 31.87 15.36 50.89
CA ILE A 9 30.75 15.23 49.96
C ILE A 9 31.30 14.56 48.70
N PHE A 10 31.35 13.24 48.76
CA PHE A 10 31.39 12.38 47.57
C PHE A 10 29.99 12.47 46.95
N VAL A 11 29.79 13.45 46.05
CA VAL A 11 28.56 13.55 45.28
C VAL A 11 28.52 12.34 44.34
N ILE A 12 27.63 11.42 44.67
CA ILE A 12 27.24 10.29 43.85
C ILE A 12 26.75 10.88 42.52
N PHE A 13 27.52 10.64 41.45
CA PHE A 13 27.03 10.75 40.08
C PHE A 13 25.98 9.64 39.88
N VAL A 14 24.78 9.86 40.43
CA VAL A 14 23.59 9.13 39.99
C VAL A 14 23.29 9.63 38.58
N ILE A 15 23.88 8.91 37.62
CA ILE A 15 23.20 8.33 36.47
C ILE A 15 21.91 9.11 36.14
N SER A 16 22.07 10.27 35.52
CA SER A 16 21.02 10.82 34.67
C SER A 16 21.04 9.96 33.41
N CYS A 17 20.52 8.73 33.54
CA CYS A 17 19.91 8.07 32.41
C CYS A 17 18.68 8.94 32.15
N SER A 18 18.82 9.89 31.23
CA SER A 18 17.66 10.48 30.60
C SER A 18 16.80 9.29 30.21
N THR A 19 15.62 9.18 30.81
CA THR A 19 14.55 8.36 30.26
C THR A 19 14.41 8.84 28.83
N SER A 20 15.05 8.13 27.90
CA SER A 20 14.68 8.18 26.50
C SER A 20 13.18 7.97 26.55
N GLU A 21 12.45 8.97 26.08
CA GLU A 21 11.02 8.87 25.83
C GLU A 21 10.79 7.47 25.29
N GLN A 22 10.12 6.62 26.06
CA GLN A 22 9.55 5.41 25.49
C GLN A 22 8.62 5.96 24.44
N GLU A 23 9.06 5.96 23.17
CA GLU A 23 8.15 5.97 22.05
C GLU A 23 7.10 4.94 22.42
N ASP A 24 5.87 5.40 22.55
CA ASP A 24 4.74 4.54 22.81
C ASP A 24 4.71 3.54 21.65
N ASN A 25 5.28 2.36 21.86
CA ASN A 25 5.36 1.28 20.88
C ASN A 25 3.98 0.62 20.69
N SER A 26 2.90 1.37 20.92
CA SER A 26 1.55 0.96 20.62
C SER A 26 1.42 0.86 19.10
N ILE A 27 1.15 -0.36 18.63
CA ILE A 27 1.02 -0.63 17.21
C ILE A 27 -0.36 -0.09 16.78
N PRO A 28 -0.41 0.82 15.80
CA PRO A 28 -1.67 1.44 15.41
C PRO A 28 -2.69 0.42 14.91
N SER A 29 -3.97 0.66 15.20
CA SER A 29 -5.07 -0.25 14.84
C SER A 29 -5.22 -0.44 13.33
N TYR A 30 -4.78 0.51 12.50
CA TYR A 30 -4.79 0.40 11.04
C TYR A 30 -3.66 -0.47 10.46
N THR A 31 -2.75 -0.98 11.28
CA THR A 31 -1.71 -1.90 10.78
C THR A 31 -2.29 -3.29 10.55
N GLY A 32 -1.76 -4.03 9.57
CA GLY A 32 -2.23 -5.36 9.21
C GLY A 32 -2.44 -5.55 7.72
N TYR A 33 -3.28 -6.51 7.37
CA TYR A 33 -3.53 -6.93 6.00
C TYR A 33 -4.90 -6.47 5.52
N TYR A 34 -4.99 -6.09 4.25
CA TYR A 34 -6.25 -5.65 3.64
C TYR A 34 -6.49 -6.38 2.33
N LYS A 35 -7.75 -6.81 2.15
CA LYS A 35 -8.26 -7.46 0.95
C LYS A 35 -9.07 -6.46 0.13
N ILE A 36 -8.89 -6.47 -1.18
CA ILE A 36 -9.67 -5.65 -2.10
C ILE A 36 -11.15 -6.09 -2.12
N THR A 37 -12.03 -5.11 -2.22
CA THR A 37 -13.49 -5.29 -2.21
C THR A 37 -14.17 -4.59 -3.40
N SER A 38 -13.51 -3.60 -4.00
CA SER A 38 -13.92 -2.94 -5.24
C SER A 38 -12.68 -2.49 -6.01
N PHE A 39 -12.72 -2.52 -7.34
CA PHE A 39 -11.66 -2.08 -8.25
C PHE A 39 -12.31 -1.58 -9.54
N GLU A 40 -12.53 -0.28 -9.62
CA GLU A 40 -13.35 0.35 -10.66
C GLU A 40 -12.52 1.37 -11.43
N SER A 41 -12.57 1.30 -12.76
CA SER A 41 -12.02 2.33 -13.63
C SER A 41 -13.02 3.45 -13.87
N SER A 42 -12.50 4.66 -14.06
CA SER A 42 -13.28 5.86 -14.43
C SER A 42 -13.99 5.77 -15.79
N LYS A 43 -13.62 4.80 -16.63
CA LYS A 43 -14.23 4.50 -17.94
C LYS A 43 -14.27 3.00 -18.18
N ALA A 44 -15.25 2.53 -18.95
CA ALA A 44 -15.34 1.14 -19.34
C ALA A 44 -14.22 0.77 -20.33
N VAL A 45 -13.64 -0.41 -20.16
CA VAL A 45 -12.55 -0.96 -20.97
C VAL A 45 -12.73 -2.47 -21.16
N ASP A 46 -12.25 -3.00 -22.28
CA ASP A 46 -12.18 -4.44 -22.54
C ASP A 46 -10.71 -4.87 -22.36
N LEU A 47 -10.39 -5.52 -21.24
CA LEU A 47 -9.01 -5.90 -20.92
C LEU A 47 -8.71 -7.39 -21.14
N ASP A 48 -9.73 -8.22 -21.38
CA ASP A 48 -9.55 -9.65 -21.65
C ASP A 48 -9.90 -10.07 -23.09
N ASN A 49 -10.32 -9.12 -23.92
CA ASN A 49 -10.73 -9.30 -25.31
C ASN A 49 -11.95 -10.22 -25.45
N ASP A 50 -12.88 -10.20 -24.49
CA ASP A 50 -14.15 -10.93 -24.60
C ASP A 50 -15.21 -10.17 -25.43
N GLY A 51 -14.92 -8.92 -25.81
CA GLY A 51 -15.79 -8.03 -26.57
C GLY A 51 -16.78 -7.23 -25.71
N THR A 52 -16.64 -7.25 -24.38
CA THR A 52 -17.48 -6.54 -23.42
C THR A 52 -16.63 -5.60 -22.57
N SER A 53 -16.88 -4.29 -22.67
CA SER A 53 -16.18 -3.33 -21.82
C SER A 53 -16.87 -3.16 -20.46
N ASN A 54 -16.09 -3.13 -19.36
CA ASN A 54 -16.59 -2.89 -18.01
C ASN A 54 -15.81 -1.81 -17.25
N THR A 55 -16.48 -1.16 -16.29
CA THR A 55 -15.79 -0.32 -15.30
C THR A 55 -15.26 -1.16 -14.14
N ASP A 56 -15.93 -2.27 -13.82
CA ASP A 56 -15.50 -3.20 -12.79
C ASP A 56 -14.35 -4.05 -13.33
N LEU A 57 -13.14 -3.60 -13.07
CA LEU A 57 -11.91 -4.23 -13.55
C LEU A 57 -11.73 -5.64 -12.99
N SER A 58 -12.41 -6.01 -11.90
CA SER A 58 -12.37 -7.39 -11.40
C SER A 58 -12.99 -8.40 -12.36
N LYS A 59 -13.91 -7.95 -13.23
CA LYS A 59 -14.47 -8.78 -14.30
C LYS A 59 -13.49 -8.92 -15.47
N GLU A 60 -12.78 -7.86 -15.79
CA GLU A 60 -11.83 -7.76 -16.91
C GLU A 60 -10.49 -8.47 -16.65
N THR A 61 -10.02 -8.48 -15.41
CA THR A 61 -8.72 -9.10 -15.08
C THR A 61 -8.85 -10.53 -14.57
N GLY A 62 -10.06 -11.11 -14.60
CA GLY A 62 -10.36 -12.43 -14.05
C GLY A 62 -10.21 -12.49 -12.52
N PHE A 63 -11.27 -12.10 -11.80
CA PHE A 63 -11.47 -12.21 -10.34
C PHE A 63 -10.20 -12.27 -9.48
N PHE A 64 -9.82 -11.11 -8.93
CA PHE A 64 -8.71 -10.83 -8.00
C PHE A 64 -7.92 -12.04 -7.50
N PHE A 65 -6.70 -12.16 -8.01
CA PHE A 65 -5.58 -12.85 -7.37
C PHE A 65 -5.99 -14.14 -6.66
N PRO A 66 -6.36 -15.22 -7.38
CA PRO A 66 -6.77 -16.47 -6.74
C PRO A 66 -5.73 -17.00 -5.74
N ASN A 67 -4.48 -16.56 -5.86
CA ASN A 67 -3.36 -16.94 -5.00
C ASN A 67 -2.97 -15.89 -3.96
N SER A 68 -3.43 -14.63 -4.05
CA SER A 68 -3.07 -13.61 -3.06
C SER A 68 -4.00 -13.66 -1.87
N ILE A 69 -3.42 -13.69 -0.67
CA ILE A 69 -4.16 -13.68 0.59
C ILE A 69 -4.62 -12.25 0.91
N TYR A 70 -3.87 -11.23 0.49
CA TYR A 70 -4.14 -9.81 0.72
C TYR A 70 -3.47 -8.95 -0.36
N GLU A 71 -4.01 -7.76 -0.61
CA GLU A 71 -3.46 -6.83 -1.60
C GLU A 71 -2.70 -5.68 -0.96
N ILE A 72 -2.96 -5.36 0.32
CA ILE A 72 -2.20 -4.36 1.05
C ILE A 72 -1.69 -4.94 2.37
N GLU A 73 -0.44 -4.64 2.71
CA GLU A 73 0.14 -4.87 4.03
C GLU A 73 0.65 -3.56 4.60
N ILE A 74 0.22 -3.20 5.81
CA ILE A 74 0.70 -2.03 6.55
C ILE A 74 1.45 -2.49 7.80
N ARG A 75 2.74 -2.12 7.88
CA ARG A 75 3.66 -2.41 8.98
C ARG A 75 3.90 -1.18 9.85
N PRO A 76 4.29 -1.33 11.12
CA PRO A 76 4.70 -2.56 11.80
C PRO A 76 3.55 -3.44 12.30
N MET A 77 3.81 -4.73 12.55
CA MET A 77 2.84 -5.68 13.13
C MET A 77 3.27 -6.17 14.52
N ILE A 78 2.31 -6.66 15.31
CA ILE A 78 2.47 -7.04 16.74
C ILE A 78 3.65 -7.99 16.97
N ASP A 79 3.86 -8.93 16.06
CA ASP A 79 4.88 -9.97 16.23
C ASP A 79 6.23 -9.64 15.57
N GLN A 80 6.41 -8.41 15.08
CA GLN A 80 7.63 -8.01 14.37
C GLN A 80 8.63 -7.30 15.29
N GLN A 81 9.90 -7.72 15.23
CA GLN A 81 11.00 -7.04 15.93
C GLN A 81 11.41 -5.70 15.30
N ASN A 82 10.88 -5.40 14.10
CA ASN A 82 11.20 -4.20 13.34
C ASN A 82 9.98 -3.29 13.28
N TYR A 83 10.12 -2.08 13.82
CA TYR A 83 9.08 -1.04 13.82
C TYR A 83 9.09 -0.18 12.55
N ALA A 84 9.66 -0.69 11.45
CA ALA A 84 9.68 0.02 10.18
C ALA A 84 8.25 0.28 9.67
N LYS A 85 7.93 1.56 9.46
CA LYS A 85 6.69 2.03 8.86
C LYS A 85 6.74 1.83 7.35
N LEU A 86 6.28 0.66 6.92
CA LEU A 86 6.25 0.23 5.52
C LEU A 86 4.81 -0.08 5.12
N ILE A 87 4.50 0.19 3.88
CA ILE A 87 3.25 -0.22 3.24
C ILE A 87 3.59 -0.85 1.90
N SER A 88 2.97 -1.97 1.61
CA SER A 88 3.05 -2.62 0.29
C SER A 88 1.68 -2.81 -0.29
N PHE A 89 1.61 -2.72 -1.60
CA PHE A 89 0.43 -2.86 -2.44
C PHE A 89 0.67 -3.92 -3.49
N SER A 90 -0.36 -4.65 -3.88
CA SER A 90 -0.37 -5.60 -4.97
C SER A 90 -1.52 -5.28 -5.93
N PHE A 91 -1.22 -5.29 -7.23
CA PHE A 91 -2.15 -4.94 -8.32
C PHE A 91 -2.05 -5.96 -9.47
N PRO A 92 -3.12 -6.18 -10.24
CA PRO A 92 -3.07 -7.08 -11.38
C PRO A 92 -2.30 -6.42 -12.52
N GLU A 93 -1.22 -7.05 -12.97
CA GLU A 93 -0.40 -6.60 -14.09
C GLU A 93 -0.66 -7.46 -15.32
N ALA A 94 -1.00 -6.82 -16.44
CA ALA A 94 -1.22 -7.52 -17.70
C ALA A 94 0.14 -7.93 -18.30
N SER A 95 0.42 -9.24 -18.32
CA SER A 95 1.49 -9.84 -19.11
C SER A 95 1.00 -10.10 -20.53
N LEU A 96 0.89 -9.02 -21.32
CA LEU A 96 0.41 -9.06 -22.70
C LEU A 96 1.57 -9.15 -23.71
N ASN A 97 1.52 -10.14 -24.59
CA ASN A 97 2.46 -10.31 -25.69
C ASN A 97 1.71 -10.55 -27.01
N PHE A 98 2.01 -9.73 -28.02
CA PHE A 98 1.56 -9.95 -29.39
C PHE A 98 2.62 -10.69 -30.19
N TYR A 99 2.22 -11.75 -30.90
CA TYR A 99 3.11 -12.58 -31.72
C TYR A 99 3.11 -12.17 -33.20
N ASP A 100 2.16 -11.34 -33.61
CA ASP A 100 2.01 -10.82 -34.94
C ASP A 100 1.80 -9.29 -34.95
N ALA A 101 2.08 -8.65 -36.08
CA ALA A 101 1.92 -7.21 -36.25
C ALA A 101 0.45 -6.77 -36.32
N GLU A 102 -0.45 -7.70 -36.68
CA GLU A 102 -1.90 -7.46 -36.75
C GLU A 102 -2.58 -7.66 -35.39
N LYS A 103 -1.83 -8.06 -34.35
CA LYS A 103 -2.29 -8.30 -32.97
C LYS A 103 -3.43 -9.33 -32.87
N THR A 104 -3.48 -10.27 -33.81
CA THR A 104 -4.50 -11.32 -33.87
C THR A 104 -4.08 -12.58 -33.10
N ASP A 105 -2.78 -12.77 -32.90
CA ASP A 105 -2.18 -13.85 -32.12
C ASP A 105 -1.48 -13.26 -30.90
N TYR A 106 -2.03 -13.52 -29.72
CA TYR A 106 -1.53 -12.95 -28.48
C TYR A 106 -1.64 -13.91 -27.31
N ASN A 107 -0.85 -13.64 -26.28
CA ASN A 107 -1.01 -14.23 -24.95
C ASN A 107 -1.25 -13.10 -23.96
N LEU A 108 -2.32 -13.25 -23.17
CA LEU A 108 -2.67 -12.40 -22.06
C LEU A 108 -2.73 -13.26 -20.80
N ASP A 109 -2.00 -12.82 -19.78
CA ASP A 109 -2.11 -13.34 -18.41
C ASP A 109 -2.07 -12.16 -17.44
N TYR A 110 -2.62 -12.33 -16.24
CA TYR A 110 -2.55 -11.33 -15.17
C TYR A 110 -1.71 -11.85 -14.02
N ILE A 111 -0.65 -11.12 -13.69
CA ILE A 111 0.28 -11.48 -12.62
C ILE A 111 0.20 -10.49 -11.46
N ASP A 112 0.56 -10.94 -10.27
CA ASP A 112 0.67 -10.10 -9.08
C ASP A 112 1.91 -9.21 -9.19
N ALA A 113 1.71 -7.92 -9.45
CA ALA A 113 2.77 -6.91 -9.34
C ALA A 113 2.66 -6.22 -7.98
N SER A 114 3.77 -6.14 -7.25
CA SER A 114 3.81 -5.51 -5.93
C SER A 114 4.75 -4.32 -5.88
N PHE A 115 4.31 -3.28 -5.18
CA PHE A 115 5.10 -2.09 -4.86
C PHE A 115 5.10 -1.86 -3.35
N GLY A 116 6.25 -1.41 -2.81
CA GLY A 116 6.38 -1.10 -1.40
C GLY A 116 7.09 0.23 -1.16
N THR A 117 6.59 0.99 -0.20
CA THR A 117 7.17 2.27 0.23
C THR A 117 7.13 2.42 1.74
N SER A 118 7.95 3.31 2.28
CA SER A 118 7.73 3.82 3.64
C SER A 118 6.61 4.87 3.67
N TYR A 119 5.99 5.08 4.82
CA TYR A 119 5.01 6.14 5.05
C TYR A 119 5.32 6.96 6.31
N LYS A 120 4.66 8.11 6.45
CA LYS A 120 4.62 8.92 7.67
C LYS A 120 3.19 9.22 8.05
N GLU A 121 2.93 9.38 9.34
CA GLU A 121 1.65 9.92 9.81
C GLU A 121 1.74 11.44 9.87
N LEU A 122 0.76 12.12 9.29
CA LEU A 122 0.60 13.57 9.36
C LEU A 122 -0.88 13.90 9.53
N ASP A 123 -1.23 14.61 10.60
CA ASP A 123 -2.61 15.02 10.90
C ASP A 123 -3.65 13.89 10.89
N GLY A 124 -3.24 12.67 11.28
CA GLY A 124 -4.11 11.49 11.27
C GLY A 124 -4.26 10.82 9.89
N HIS A 125 -3.40 11.17 8.93
CA HIS A 125 -3.35 10.59 7.59
C HIS A 125 -2.02 9.88 7.35
N LEU A 126 -2.03 8.82 6.54
CA LEU A 126 -0.80 8.16 6.07
C LEU A 126 -0.33 8.83 4.78
N VAL A 127 0.87 9.40 4.82
CA VAL A 127 1.53 10.03 3.68
C VAL A 127 2.62 9.11 3.16
N LEU A 128 2.46 8.61 1.94
CA LEU A 128 3.44 7.77 1.27
C LEU A 128 4.70 8.57 0.92
N LYS A 129 5.88 7.98 1.15
CA LYS A 129 7.15 8.62 0.77
C LYS A 129 7.38 8.59 -0.75
N GLN A 130 6.95 7.52 -1.40
CA GLN A 130 6.96 7.34 -2.83
C GLN A 130 5.58 6.83 -3.25
N ASN A 131 5.01 7.44 -4.27
CA ASN A 131 3.70 7.10 -4.80
C ASN A 131 3.71 6.76 -6.29
N ASP A 132 4.83 6.98 -7.00
CA ASP A 132 5.05 6.54 -8.38
C ASP A 132 5.90 5.27 -8.40
N PHE A 133 5.49 4.29 -9.19
CA PHE A 133 6.07 2.95 -9.26
C PHE A 133 6.09 2.42 -10.70
N ASP A 134 6.83 3.11 -11.57
CA ASP A 134 7.17 2.67 -12.93
C ASP A 134 7.67 1.20 -12.98
N PRO A 135 7.16 0.36 -13.90
CA PRO A 135 6.13 0.62 -14.91
C PRO A 135 4.68 0.38 -14.44
N PHE A 136 4.44 0.10 -13.17
CA PHE A 136 3.15 -0.43 -12.72
C PHE A 136 2.10 0.62 -12.36
N GLY A 137 2.45 1.91 -12.30
CA GLY A 137 1.48 3.01 -12.14
C GLY A 137 1.88 4.07 -11.11
N THR A 138 0.91 4.90 -10.74
CA THR A 138 1.06 5.97 -9.74
C THR A 138 -0.15 6.02 -8.81
N ILE A 139 0.07 6.03 -7.50
CA ILE A 139 -0.95 6.31 -6.49
C ILE A 139 -1.14 7.83 -6.40
N GLU A 140 -2.33 8.29 -6.76
CA GLU A 140 -2.75 9.68 -6.60
C GLU A 140 -3.11 9.97 -5.15
N ASN A 141 -3.88 9.06 -4.55
CA ASN A 141 -4.46 9.26 -3.22
C ASN A 141 -4.54 7.95 -2.46
N PHE A 142 -4.26 8.01 -1.16
CA PHE A 142 -4.38 6.89 -0.23
C PHE A 142 -5.08 7.41 1.03
N GLU A 143 -6.31 6.95 1.25
CA GLU A 143 -7.14 7.38 2.37
C GLU A 143 -7.44 6.19 3.28
N LEU A 144 -7.09 6.35 4.56
CA LEU A 144 -7.62 5.51 5.61
C LEU A 144 -8.95 6.13 6.09
N ASP A 145 -10.05 5.38 6.06
CA ASP A 145 -11.30 5.87 6.62
C ASP A 145 -11.20 5.85 8.15
N ASN A 146 -10.83 6.99 8.74
CA ASN A 146 -10.68 7.12 10.19
C ASN A 146 -11.99 6.86 10.97
N ASN A 147 -13.17 6.88 10.31
CA ASN A 147 -14.44 6.52 10.94
C ASN A 147 -14.75 5.01 10.83
N LYS A 148 -14.02 4.30 9.98
CA LYS A 148 -14.06 2.85 9.80
C LYS A 148 -12.63 2.33 9.75
N GLU A 149 -11.98 2.18 10.90
CA GLU A 149 -10.55 1.82 11.08
C GLU A 149 -10.05 0.56 10.33
N ASP A 150 -10.92 -0.08 9.55
CA ASP A 150 -10.71 -1.27 8.76
C ASP A 150 -10.96 -1.05 7.24
N GLN A 151 -11.05 0.18 6.76
CA GLN A 151 -11.25 0.49 5.34
C GLN A 151 -10.18 1.43 4.78
N ILE A 152 -9.73 1.09 3.56
CA ILE A 152 -8.83 1.92 2.77
C ILE A 152 -9.52 2.23 1.46
N HIS A 153 -9.43 3.50 1.05
CA HIS A 153 -9.76 3.95 -0.30
C HIS A 153 -8.47 4.39 -1.00
N LEU A 154 -8.27 3.91 -2.22
CA LEU A 154 -7.09 4.15 -3.01
C LEU A 154 -7.49 4.64 -4.39
N THR A 155 -6.93 5.79 -4.80
CA THR A 155 -7.00 6.28 -6.16
C THR A 155 -5.64 6.12 -6.82
N LEU A 156 -5.58 5.42 -7.96
CA LEU A 156 -4.35 5.21 -8.71
C LEU A 156 -4.55 5.39 -10.21
N TYR A 157 -3.47 5.72 -10.90
CA TYR A 157 -3.37 5.74 -12.36
C TYR A 157 -2.51 4.59 -12.82
N LYS A 158 -2.97 3.86 -13.83
CA LYS A 158 -2.26 2.73 -14.40
C LYS A 158 -2.61 2.52 -15.87
N ASP A 159 -1.61 2.22 -16.67
CA ASP A 159 -1.81 1.86 -18.07
C ASP A 159 -2.31 0.42 -18.18
N TYR A 160 -3.37 0.24 -18.98
CA TYR A 160 -3.83 -1.06 -19.45
C TYR A 160 -4.04 -1.04 -20.96
N TYR A 161 -3.88 -2.19 -21.59
CA TYR A 161 -4.24 -2.36 -22.98
C TYR A 161 -5.74 -2.59 -23.10
N ASN A 162 -6.44 -1.69 -23.78
CA ASN A 162 -7.87 -1.81 -24.03
C ASN A 162 -8.11 -2.35 -25.45
N PHE A 163 -8.58 -3.60 -25.54
CA PHE A 163 -8.82 -4.30 -26.79
C PHE A 163 -9.92 -3.66 -27.64
N GLU A 164 -10.91 -3.01 -27.02
CA GLU A 164 -11.95 -2.26 -27.76
C GLU A 164 -11.33 -1.09 -28.55
N SER A 165 -10.36 -0.41 -27.96
CA SER A 165 -9.70 0.77 -28.56
C SER A 165 -8.45 0.44 -29.39
N ASP A 166 -7.95 -0.80 -29.29
CA ASP A 166 -6.65 -1.24 -29.81
C ASP A 166 -5.44 -0.38 -29.34
N SER A 167 -5.47 0.09 -28.10
CA SER A 167 -4.46 1.01 -27.56
C SER A 167 -4.17 0.86 -26.07
N TRP A 168 -2.97 1.28 -25.64
CA TRP A 168 -2.64 1.45 -24.24
C TRP A 168 -3.28 2.74 -23.72
N GLU A 169 -4.05 2.63 -22.65
CA GLU A 169 -4.79 3.72 -22.06
C GLU A 169 -4.48 3.84 -20.56
N GLU A 170 -4.15 5.06 -20.12
CA GLU A 170 -4.06 5.36 -18.69
C GLU A 170 -5.47 5.36 -18.08
N LEU A 171 -5.67 4.52 -17.07
CA LEU A 171 -6.92 4.42 -16.33
C LEU A 171 -6.74 5.05 -14.95
N LYS A 172 -7.61 5.99 -14.60
CA LYS A 172 -7.88 6.32 -13.20
C LYS A 172 -8.73 5.22 -12.60
N ILE A 173 -8.26 4.63 -11.52
CA ILE A 173 -8.84 3.48 -10.84
C ILE A 173 -9.08 3.84 -9.38
N GLU A 174 -10.29 3.57 -8.92
CA GLU A 174 -10.72 3.67 -7.53
C GLU A 174 -10.81 2.26 -6.94
N ALA A 175 -10.12 2.02 -5.83
CA ALA A 175 -10.05 0.71 -5.19
C ALA A 175 -10.38 0.82 -3.71
N ASP A 176 -11.32 -0.01 -3.26
CA ASP A 176 -11.70 -0.10 -1.85
C ASP A 176 -11.19 -1.40 -1.24
N TYR A 177 -10.59 -1.31 -0.06
CA TYR A 177 -10.07 -2.46 0.66
C TYR A 177 -10.68 -2.54 2.05
N LYS A 178 -10.78 -3.77 2.55
CA LYS A 178 -11.20 -4.08 3.90
C LYS A 178 -10.12 -4.85 4.63
N LYS A 179 -9.87 -4.48 5.88
CA LYS A 179 -8.96 -5.20 6.77
C LYS A 179 -9.42 -6.65 6.98
N ILE A 180 -8.46 -7.56 7.02
CA ILE A 180 -8.68 -8.98 7.28
C ILE A 180 -7.78 -9.46 8.42
N ASP A 181 -8.25 -10.47 9.13
CA ASP A 181 -7.46 -11.21 10.12
C ASP A 181 -6.82 -12.42 9.44
N LEU A 182 -5.50 -12.60 9.62
CA LEU A 182 -4.72 -13.74 9.13
C LEU A 182 -4.13 -14.56 10.26
#